data_AF-A0A378NUU5-F1
#
_entry.id   AF-A0A378NUU5-F1
#
_cell.length_a   1.000
_cell.length_b   1.000
_cell.length_c   1.000
_cell.angle_alpha   90.00
_cell.angle_beta   90.00
_cell.angle_gamma   90.00
#
_symmetry.space_group_name_H-M   'P 1'
#
loop_
_entity.id
_entity.type
_entity.pdbx_description
1 polymer ?
#
loop_
_entity_poly.entity_id
_entity_poly.type
_entity_poly.pdbx_seq_one_letter_code
_entity_poly.pdbx_strand_id
1 'polypeptide(L)'
;MSKLKFLNFVFILVCCLVYTSHCLARDYTDFEREYYIENIKKYTEEIKQNPNEALLYGARGEAYYELGAYEQAIDDFTKSIALDNNNISASSSYIYRAKAYKYIKKNNLALQDFNKAIQLDKENEMAYSARGMFYYEINENYKAIEDFTKVIEICSNDDKDYNDYYGYQERGWVYDKIKQYDKAVADYSKSIELEKNAAFTYYNRGVAYINLNENNKAIKDFTKSIELDSNDSYAYYYRGIAFFRINQNDKAIEDFTKSIQLNPKDYYAYYQRACVYKVLDQKYKAIDDFTKAIQLNSNEFIFYNARGSMYYELGEYEKALNDLNKAIELNPNDIFFYNERGLIYEKLKKYEEAIEDFTKSIQLNSNKYINSGFYYERGLMYYKLREYEKALNDLNKAIELEPNYSKAYFERASVYSKLGQYTEAIQDYNILMQLEPNNSDYLVLRGITYYNLGLYNNALVDFNKVIELNPDDYMSYSCRSEVFSYQGNYDNALSDINKAIELKSDMEDLYIERASIYCKLGDYSKALIDINKSIELNPDYAMAYNNRSYIYSQLGDYFKANQDFIKAKELGFYK
;
A
#
# COMPACT_ATOMS: atom_id res chain seq x y z
N MET A 1 -25.56 -3.26 -4.98
CA MET A 1 -24.99 -4.64 -4.99
C MET A 1 -25.29 -5.25 -6.36
N SER A 2 -24.41 -5.23 -7.35
CA SER A 2 -23.53 -6.39 -7.61
C SER A 2 -22.43 -6.12 -8.67
N LYS A 3 -21.94 -4.89 -8.85
CA LYS A 3 -20.76 -4.62 -9.71
C LYS A 3 -19.40 -5.00 -9.06
N LEU A 4 -19.39 -5.27 -7.75
CA LEU A 4 -18.19 -5.68 -7.01
C LEU A 4 -17.83 -7.19 -7.14
N LYS A 5 -18.68 -7.99 -7.80
CA LYS A 5 -18.35 -9.39 -8.15
C LYS A 5 -17.66 -9.54 -9.52
N PHE A 6 -17.47 -8.44 -10.26
CA PHE A 6 -16.86 -8.47 -11.58
C PHE A 6 -15.34 -8.25 -11.56
N LEU A 7 -14.79 -7.56 -10.54
CA LEU A 7 -13.33 -7.34 -10.44
C LEU A 7 -12.55 -8.58 -9.97
N ASN A 8 -13.11 -9.39 -9.07
CA ASN A 8 -12.51 -10.70 -8.74
C ASN A 8 -12.61 -11.72 -9.90
N PHE A 9 -13.37 -11.40 -10.95
CA PHE A 9 -13.48 -12.22 -12.15
C PHE A 9 -12.40 -11.87 -13.18
N VAL A 10 -11.85 -10.65 -13.16
CA VAL A 10 -10.75 -10.21 -14.04
C VAL A 10 -9.39 -10.77 -13.60
N PHE A 11 -9.19 -11.03 -12.30
CA PHE A 11 -7.95 -11.64 -11.79
C PHE A 11 -7.84 -13.14 -12.12
N ILE A 12 -8.95 -13.80 -12.47
CA ILE A 12 -8.96 -15.17 -13.00
C ILE A 12 -9.01 -15.13 -14.54
N LEU A 13 -9.62 -14.11 -15.17
CA LEU A 13 -9.68 -14.02 -16.63
C LEU A 13 -8.40 -13.55 -17.31
N VAL A 14 -7.52 -12.76 -16.67
CA VAL A 14 -6.27 -12.35 -17.32
C VAL A 14 -5.22 -13.47 -17.28
N CYS A 15 -5.27 -14.35 -16.26
CA CYS A 15 -4.64 -15.66 -16.35
C CYS A 15 -5.35 -16.58 -17.35
N CYS A 16 -6.61 -16.34 -17.75
CA CYS A 16 -7.25 -17.09 -18.85
C CYS A 16 -6.95 -16.51 -20.26
N LEU A 17 -6.53 -15.25 -20.39
CA LEU A 17 -6.36 -14.59 -21.70
C LEU A 17 -5.04 -14.93 -22.39
N VAL A 18 -4.10 -15.59 -21.71
CA VAL A 18 -2.97 -16.32 -22.35
C VAL A 18 -3.29 -17.82 -22.49
N TYR A 19 -4.21 -18.36 -21.68
CA TYR A 19 -4.66 -19.76 -21.70
C TYR A 19 -5.70 -20.09 -22.78
N THR A 20 -5.87 -19.17 -23.72
CA THR A 20 -6.88 -19.27 -24.77
C THR A 20 -6.28 -19.41 -26.16
N SER A 21 -4.99 -19.64 -26.28
CA SER A 21 -4.41 -20.22 -27.51
C SER A 21 -4.73 -21.71 -27.69
N HIS A 22 -5.50 -22.32 -26.77
CA HIS A 22 -6.21 -23.59 -26.97
C HIS A 22 -7.73 -23.53 -26.63
N CYS A 23 -8.28 -22.37 -26.24
CA CYS A 23 -9.68 -22.24 -25.78
C CYS A 23 -10.41 -20.91 -26.08
N LEU A 24 -9.79 -19.91 -26.72
CA LEU A 24 -10.51 -18.99 -27.61
C LEU A 24 -10.41 -19.62 -29.00
N ALA A 25 -11.37 -19.33 -29.89
CA ALA A 25 -11.24 -19.70 -31.29
C ALA A 25 -9.78 -19.46 -31.72
N ARG A 26 -9.06 -20.54 -32.09
CA ARG A 26 -7.76 -20.39 -32.74
C ARG A 26 -8.02 -19.35 -33.82
N ASP A 27 -7.37 -18.20 -33.73
CA ASP A 27 -7.31 -17.26 -34.85
C ASP A 27 -6.49 -17.99 -35.90
N TYR A 28 -7.20 -18.87 -36.62
CA TYR A 28 -6.64 -19.66 -37.69
C TYR A 28 -6.05 -18.68 -38.67
N THR A 29 -4.82 -18.96 -39.10
CA THR A 29 -4.34 -18.32 -40.32
C THR A 29 -5.35 -18.62 -41.42
N ASP A 30 -5.59 -17.69 -42.35
CA ASP A 30 -6.57 -17.89 -43.44
C ASP A 30 -6.35 -19.25 -44.15
N PHE A 31 -5.10 -19.69 -44.21
CA PHE A 31 -4.67 -20.99 -44.71
C PHE A 31 -5.20 -22.21 -43.93
N GLU A 32 -5.11 -22.22 -42.60
CA GLU A 32 -5.60 -23.34 -41.79
C GLU A 32 -7.14 -23.44 -41.83
N ARG A 33 -7.82 -22.30 -41.92
CA ARG A 33 -9.27 -22.27 -42.09
C ARG A 33 -9.69 -22.88 -43.43
N GLU A 34 -8.98 -22.54 -44.51
CA GLU A 34 -9.21 -23.12 -45.84
C GLU A 34 -9.00 -24.64 -45.84
N TYR A 35 -7.95 -25.13 -45.15
CA TYR A 35 -7.69 -26.56 -45.00
C TYR A 35 -8.88 -27.35 -44.44
N TYR A 36 -9.50 -26.88 -43.34
CA TYR A 36 -10.65 -27.56 -42.76
C TYR A 36 -11.90 -27.46 -43.64
N ILE A 37 -12.10 -26.34 -44.35
CA ILE A 37 -13.19 -26.18 -45.31
C ILE A 37 -13.06 -27.17 -46.47
N GLU A 38 -11.86 -27.36 -47.01
CA GLU A 38 -11.60 -28.35 -48.07
C GLU A 38 -11.81 -29.77 -47.58
N ASN A 39 -11.35 -30.10 -46.37
CA ASN A 39 -11.58 -31.40 -45.75
C ASN A 39 -13.08 -31.68 -45.58
N ILE A 40 -13.88 -30.70 -45.16
CA ILE A 40 -15.33 -30.86 -45.06
C ILE A 40 -15.96 -31.21 -46.41
N LYS A 41 -15.55 -30.52 -47.49
CA LYS A 41 -16.04 -30.82 -48.85
C LYS A 41 -15.66 -32.23 -49.29
N LYS A 42 -14.40 -32.59 -49.10
CA LYS A 42 -13.87 -33.92 -49.43
C LYS A 42 -14.64 -35.03 -48.72
N TYR A 43 -14.70 -34.97 -47.38
CA TYR A 43 -15.40 -35.99 -46.59
C TYR A 43 -16.90 -36.02 -46.88
N THR A 44 -17.51 -34.88 -47.25
CA THR A 44 -18.92 -34.86 -47.67
C THR A 44 -19.17 -35.65 -48.95
N GLU A 45 -18.28 -35.59 -49.94
CA GLU A 45 -18.39 -36.41 -51.15
C GLU A 45 -18.07 -37.89 -50.87
N GLU A 46 -17.07 -38.18 -50.05
CA GLU A 46 -16.72 -39.56 -49.66
C GLU A 46 -17.86 -40.23 -48.86
N ILE A 47 -18.53 -39.51 -47.98
CA ILE A 47 -19.69 -40.00 -47.22
C ILE A 47 -20.87 -40.36 -48.14
N LYS A 48 -21.06 -39.64 -49.26
CA LYS A 48 -22.10 -40.01 -50.24
C LYS A 48 -21.82 -41.37 -50.89
N GLN A 49 -20.54 -41.70 -51.08
CA GLN A 49 -20.11 -42.96 -51.66
C GLN A 49 -20.11 -44.10 -50.63
N ASN A 50 -19.74 -43.80 -49.38
CA ASN A 50 -19.61 -44.77 -48.29
C ASN A 50 -20.37 -44.30 -47.02
N PRO A 51 -21.71 -44.35 -47.01
CA PRO A 51 -22.54 -43.74 -45.95
C PRO A 51 -22.51 -44.46 -44.59
N ASN A 52 -21.88 -45.65 -44.51
CA ASN A 52 -21.77 -46.43 -43.28
C ASN A 52 -20.36 -46.41 -42.69
N GLU A 53 -19.44 -45.62 -43.26
CA GLU A 53 -18.05 -45.52 -42.82
C GLU A 53 -17.93 -44.52 -41.65
N ALA A 54 -17.85 -45.03 -40.41
CA ALA A 54 -17.86 -44.20 -39.20
C ALA A 54 -16.70 -43.18 -39.11
N LEU A 55 -15.54 -43.53 -39.65
CA LEU A 55 -14.33 -42.70 -39.65
C LEU A 55 -14.52 -41.41 -40.46
N LEU A 56 -15.27 -41.46 -41.58
CA LEU A 56 -15.51 -40.27 -42.41
C LEU A 56 -16.34 -39.23 -41.67
N TYR A 57 -17.36 -39.67 -40.93
CA TYR A 57 -18.14 -38.78 -40.07
C TYR A 57 -17.30 -38.23 -38.92
N GLY A 58 -16.44 -39.04 -38.30
CA GLY A 58 -15.53 -38.58 -37.24
C GLY A 58 -14.57 -37.49 -37.75
N ALA A 59 -13.90 -37.73 -38.89
CA ALA A 59 -12.96 -36.79 -39.49
C ALA A 59 -13.62 -35.49 -39.96
N ARG A 60 -14.84 -35.57 -40.52
CA ARG A 60 -15.62 -34.37 -40.88
C ARG A 60 -16.11 -33.60 -39.66
N GLY A 61 -16.52 -34.32 -38.60
CA GLY A 61 -16.89 -33.73 -37.31
C GLY A 61 -15.74 -32.97 -36.66
N GLU A 62 -14.52 -33.48 -36.72
CA GLU A 62 -13.32 -32.79 -36.23
C GLU A 62 -13.06 -31.50 -37.02
N ALA A 63 -13.15 -31.54 -38.34
CA ALA A 63 -13.03 -30.33 -39.16
C ALA A 63 -14.11 -29.28 -38.84
N TYR A 64 -15.36 -29.69 -38.60
CA TYR A 64 -16.40 -28.78 -38.12
C TYR A 64 -16.11 -28.21 -36.73
N TYR A 65 -15.60 -29.03 -35.81
CA TYR A 65 -15.22 -28.62 -34.47
C TYR A 65 -14.13 -27.53 -34.52
N GLU A 66 -13.09 -27.74 -35.32
CA GLU A 66 -12.01 -26.77 -35.47
C GLU A 66 -12.50 -25.45 -36.08
N LEU A 67 -13.47 -25.48 -37.01
CA LEU A 67 -14.10 -24.26 -37.53
C LEU A 67 -15.11 -23.59 -36.57
N GLY A 68 -15.31 -24.13 -35.37
CA GLY A 68 -16.29 -23.64 -34.40
C GLY A 68 -17.76 -23.95 -34.75
N ALA A 69 -17.99 -24.82 -35.74
CA ALA A 69 -19.31 -25.29 -36.16
C ALA A 69 -19.77 -26.45 -35.25
N TYR A 70 -19.92 -26.16 -33.96
CA TYR A 70 -20.07 -27.19 -32.92
C TYR A 70 -21.34 -28.03 -33.06
N GLU A 71 -22.45 -27.48 -33.57
CA GLU A 71 -23.69 -28.25 -33.77
C GLU A 71 -23.53 -29.30 -34.88
N GLN A 72 -22.95 -28.90 -36.02
CA GLN A 72 -22.63 -29.82 -37.12
C GLN A 72 -21.60 -30.88 -36.70
N ALA A 73 -20.60 -30.47 -35.91
CA ALA A 73 -19.64 -31.39 -35.32
C ALA A 73 -20.33 -32.45 -34.44
N ILE A 74 -21.27 -32.02 -33.58
CA ILE A 74 -22.03 -32.93 -32.71
C ILE A 74 -22.87 -33.92 -33.53
N ASP A 75 -23.52 -33.46 -34.60
CA ASP A 75 -24.31 -34.33 -35.48
C ASP A 75 -23.44 -35.41 -36.13
N ASP A 76 -22.28 -35.01 -36.66
CA ASP A 76 -21.33 -35.91 -37.29
C ASP A 76 -20.71 -36.90 -36.30
N PHE A 77 -20.28 -36.45 -35.12
CA PHE A 77 -19.80 -37.36 -34.08
C PHE A 77 -20.90 -38.30 -33.59
N THR A 78 -22.15 -37.84 -33.50
CA THR A 78 -23.28 -38.70 -33.13
C THR A 78 -23.52 -39.78 -34.17
N LYS A 79 -23.41 -39.44 -35.46
CA LYS A 79 -23.51 -40.41 -36.55
C LYS A 79 -22.34 -41.39 -36.55
N SER A 80 -21.11 -40.90 -36.35
CA SER A 80 -19.90 -41.73 -36.21
C SER A 80 -20.04 -42.75 -35.08
N ILE A 81 -20.45 -42.29 -33.88
CA ILE A 81 -20.67 -43.14 -32.70
C ILE A 81 -21.77 -44.17 -32.95
N ALA A 82 -22.85 -43.81 -33.66
CA ALA A 82 -23.93 -44.74 -33.97
C ALA A 82 -23.49 -45.87 -34.91
N LEU A 83 -22.51 -45.61 -35.79
CA LEU A 83 -21.97 -46.58 -36.75
C LEU A 83 -20.88 -47.48 -36.15
N ASP A 84 -20.12 -46.99 -35.17
CA ASP A 84 -18.99 -47.71 -34.52
C ASP A 84 -19.23 -47.98 -33.02
N ASN A 85 -20.49 -48.16 -32.65
CA ASN A 85 -20.90 -48.21 -31.25
C ASN A 85 -20.23 -49.38 -30.48
N ASN A 86 -19.72 -49.07 -29.29
CA ASN A 86 -18.99 -49.97 -28.38
C ASN A 86 -17.62 -50.49 -28.87
N ASN A 87 -17.03 -49.87 -29.90
CA ASN A 87 -15.66 -50.13 -30.29
C ASN A 87 -14.69 -49.14 -29.62
N ILE A 88 -13.43 -49.54 -29.43
CA ILE A 88 -12.37 -48.67 -28.89
C ILE A 88 -12.15 -47.46 -29.81
N SER A 89 -12.27 -47.64 -31.13
CA SER A 89 -12.14 -46.58 -32.14
C SER A 89 -13.18 -45.47 -32.02
N ALA A 90 -14.34 -45.72 -31.39
CA ALA A 90 -15.34 -44.68 -31.14
C ALA A 90 -14.95 -43.73 -29.98
N SER A 91 -13.94 -44.07 -29.17
CA SER A 91 -13.49 -43.24 -28.03
C SER A 91 -13.17 -41.80 -28.45
N SER A 92 -12.43 -41.61 -29.54
CA SER A 92 -12.10 -40.28 -30.06
C SER A 92 -13.36 -39.46 -30.41
N SER A 93 -14.34 -40.07 -31.08
CA SER A 93 -15.59 -39.39 -31.42
C SER A 93 -16.37 -38.95 -30.16
N TYR A 94 -16.34 -39.73 -29.08
CA TYR A 94 -16.91 -39.32 -27.79
C TYR A 94 -16.15 -38.13 -27.18
N ILE A 95 -14.80 -38.15 -27.19
CA ILE A 95 -13.98 -37.03 -26.66
C ILE A 95 -14.29 -35.73 -27.40
N TYR A 96 -14.28 -35.73 -28.73
CA TYR A 96 -14.52 -34.51 -29.50
C TYR A 96 -15.99 -34.05 -29.41
N ARG A 97 -16.96 -34.96 -29.35
CA ARG A 97 -18.36 -34.58 -29.08
C ARG A 97 -18.53 -33.97 -27.70
N ALA A 98 -17.84 -34.50 -26.68
CA ALA A 98 -17.81 -33.92 -25.34
C ALA A 98 -17.23 -32.49 -25.36
N LYS A 99 -16.11 -32.29 -26.06
CA LYS A 99 -15.51 -30.96 -26.26
C LYS A 99 -16.49 -30.00 -26.96
N ALA A 100 -17.20 -30.44 -27.99
CA ALA A 100 -18.22 -29.63 -28.66
C ALA A 100 -19.41 -29.30 -27.73
N TYR A 101 -19.88 -30.27 -26.93
CA TYR A 101 -20.92 -30.05 -25.93
C TYR A 101 -20.52 -29.01 -24.88
N LYS A 102 -19.25 -28.98 -24.48
CA LYS A 102 -18.68 -27.97 -23.57
C LYS A 102 -18.89 -26.55 -24.13
N TYR A 103 -18.57 -26.33 -25.40
CA TYR A 103 -18.69 -25.02 -26.04
C TYR A 103 -20.15 -24.55 -26.17
N ILE A 104 -21.09 -25.46 -26.40
CA ILE A 104 -22.53 -25.14 -26.38
C ILE A 104 -23.15 -25.23 -24.97
N LYS A 105 -22.32 -25.27 -23.91
CA LYS A 105 -22.70 -25.26 -22.49
C LYS A 105 -23.59 -26.43 -22.04
N LYS A 106 -23.52 -27.57 -22.72
CA LYS A 106 -24.22 -28.83 -22.34
C LYS A 106 -23.32 -29.71 -21.45
N ASN A 107 -22.93 -29.20 -20.28
CA ASN A 107 -21.95 -29.81 -19.39
C ASN A 107 -22.28 -31.25 -18.97
N ASN A 108 -23.57 -31.57 -18.74
CA ASN A 108 -23.98 -32.93 -18.37
C ASN A 108 -23.72 -33.94 -19.50
N LEU A 109 -23.98 -33.54 -20.75
CA LEU A 109 -23.72 -34.39 -21.91
C LEU A 109 -22.23 -34.52 -22.18
N ALA A 110 -21.47 -33.43 -22.02
CA ALA A 110 -20.01 -33.45 -22.12
C ALA A 110 -19.41 -34.45 -21.12
N LEU A 111 -19.83 -34.41 -19.86
CA LEU A 111 -19.33 -35.32 -18.84
C LEU A 111 -19.73 -36.79 -19.11
N GLN A 112 -20.95 -37.03 -19.61
CA GLN A 112 -21.39 -38.36 -20.02
C GLN A 112 -20.49 -38.93 -21.12
N ASP A 113 -20.18 -38.12 -22.14
CA ASP A 113 -19.34 -38.53 -23.26
C ASP A 113 -17.88 -38.76 -22.82
N PHE A 114 -17.31 -37.89 -21.98
CA PHE A 114 -15.96 -38.13 -21.42
C PHE A 114 -15.90 -39.43 -20.62
N ASN A 115 -16.91 -39.70 -19.77
CA ASN A 115 -16.98 -40.95 -19.02
C ASN A 115 -17.12 -42.16 -19.92
N LYS A 116 -17.87 -42.04 -21.02
CA LYS A 116 -18.06 -43.11 -21.99
C LYS A 116 -16.78 -43.39 -22.79
N ALA A 117 -16.05 -42.35 -23.20
CA ALA A 117 -14.74 -42.49 -23.84
C ALA A 117 -13.77 -43.31 -22.96
N ILE A 118 -13.64 -42.93 -21.69
CA ILE A 118 -12.79 -43.64 -20.71
C ILE A 118 -13.29 -45.07 -20.43
N GLN A 119 -14.60 -45.29 -20.48
CA GLN A 119 -15.16 -46.64 -20.31
C GLN A 119 -14.77 -47.57 -21.48
N LEU A 120 -14.74 -47.03 -22.71
CA LEU A 120 -14.38 -47.79 -23.91
C LEU A 120 -12.88 -48.06 -23.98
N ASP A 121 -12.07 -47.08 -23.59
CA ASP A 121 -10.62 -47.17 -23.60
C ASP A 121 -10.04 -46.57 -22.31
N LYS A 122 -9.63 -47.45 -21.40
CA LYS A 122 -9.11 -47.09 -20.07
C LYS A 122 -7.66 -46.61 -20.10
N GLU A 123 -6.97 -46.80 -21.22
CA GLU A 123 -5.59 -46.38 -21.43
C GLU A 123 -5.52 -45.14 -22.31
N ASN A 124 -6.66 -44.51 -22.61
CA ASN A 124 -6.73 -43.28 -23.40
C ASN A 124 -6.40 -42.05 -22.55
N GLU A 125 -5.14 -41.63 -22.56
CA GLU A 125 -4.64 -40.45 -21.87
C GLU A 125 -5.34 -39.16 -22.32
N MET A 126 -5.68 -39.04 -23.61
CA MET A 126 -6.39 -37.87 -24.13
C MET A 126 -7.79 -37.71 -23.52
N ALA A 127 -8.48 -38.82 -23.24
CA ALA A 127 -9.79 -38.79 -22.61
C ALA A 127 -9.71 -38.29 -21.16
N TYR A 128 -8.71 -38.74 -20.40
CA TYR A 128 -8.44 -38.26 -19.05
C TYR A 128 -8.02 -36.79 -19.04
N SER A 129 -7.07 -36.37 -19.89
CA SER A 129 -6.66 -34.96 -19.97
C SER A 129 -7.83 -34.04 -20.35
N ALA A 130 -8.64 -34.41 -21.35
CA ALA A 130 -9.80 -33.61 -21.74
C ALA A 130 -10.86 -33.50 -20.63
N ARG A 131 -11.12 -34.59 -19.88
CA ARG A 131 -12.03 -34.57 -18.73
C ARG A 131 -11.45 -33.79 -17.54
N GLY A 132 -10.13 -33.91 -17.32
CA GLY A 132 -9.41 -33.15 -16.31
C GLY A 132 -9.48 -31.64 -16.58
N MET A 133 -9.28 -31.22 -17.82
CA MET A 133 -9.47 -29.82 -18.26
C MET A 133 -10.90 -29.35 -18.06
N PHE A 134 -11.88 -30.17 -18.40
CA PHE A 134 -13.29 -29.87 -18.13
C PHE A 134 -13.54 -29.66 -16.63
N TYR A 135 -13.02 -30.54 -15.76
CA TYR A 135 -13.11 -30.39 -14.31
C TYR A 135 -12.42 -29.12 -13.80
N TYR A 136 -11.24 -28.79 -14.35
CA TYR A 136 -10.52 -27.57 -14.02
C TYR A 136 -11.35 -26.31 -14.33
N GLU A 137 -11.99 -26.25 -15.49
CA GLU A 137 -12.84 -25.13 -15.93
C GLU A 137 -14.08 -24.95 -15.04
N ILE A 138 -14.70 -26.06 -14.59
CA ILE A 138 -15.86 -26.01 -13.68
C ILE A 138 -15.48 -25.93 -12.19
N ASN A 139 -14.19 -25.74 -11.87
CA ASN A 139 -13.62 -25.65 -10.52
C ASN A 139 -13.73 -26.93 -9.67
N GLU A 140 -13.88 -28.10 -10.29
CA GLU A 140 -13.79 -29.42 -9.66
C GLU A 140 -12.31 -29.87 -9.58
N ASN A 141 -11.48 -29.04 -8.95
CA ASN A 141 -10.01 -29.14 -9.04
C ASN A 141 -9.45 -30.50 -8.57
N TYR A 142 -10.03 -31.14 -7.55
CA TYR A 142 -9.55 -32.45 -7.09
C TYR A 142 -9.79 -33.57 -8.10
N LYS A 143 -10.92 -33.54 -8.82
CA LYS A 143 -11.19 -34.50 -9.90
C LYS A 143 -10.28 -34.24 -11.11
N ALA A 144 -9.97 -32.98 -11.38
CA ALA A 144 -8.96 -32.63 -12.39
C ALA A 144 -7.58 -33.21 -12.03
N ILE A 145 -7.17 -33.11 -10.77
CA ILE A 145 -5.91 -33.70 -10.27
C ILE A 145 -5.91 -35.23 -10.42
N GLU A 146 -7.02 -35.90 -10.10
CA GLU A 146 -7.16 -37.35 -10.29
C GLU A 146 -6.98 -37.74 -11.76
N ASP A 147 -7.64 -37.03 -12.68
CA ASP A 147 -7.56 -37.28 -14.11
C ASP A 147 -6.15 -37.02 -14.67
N PHE A 148 -5.51 -35.90 -14.33
CA PHE A 148 -4.14 -35.63 -14.77
C PHE A 148 -3.11 -36.57 -14.12
N THR A 149 -3.37 -37.05 -12.90
CA THR A 149 -2.55 -38.13 -12.31
C THR A 149 -2.69 -39.41 -13.13
N LYS A 150 -3.90 -39.70 -13.62
CA LYS A 150 -4.10 -40.88 -14.46
C LYS A 150 -3.41 -40.77 -15.81
N VAL A 151 -3.40 -39.58 -16.41
CA VAL A 151 -2.58 -39.28 -17.62
C VAL A 151 -1.12 -39.64 -17.36
N ILE A 152 -0.53 -39.15 -16.27
CA ILE A 152 0.87 -39.42 -15.92
C ILE A 152 1.13 -40.93 -15.74
N GLU A 153 0.24 -41.65 -15.04
CA GLU A 153 0.37 -43.09 -14.83
C GLU A 153 0.33 -43.89 -16.14
N ILE A 154 -0.56 -43.52 -17.08
CA ILE A 154 -0.69 -44.19 -18.38
C ILE A 154 0.59 -43.95 -19.19
N CYS A 155 0.98 -42.70 -19.34
CA CYS A 155 2.16 -42.27 -20.09
C CYS A 155 3.46 -42.90 -19.56
N SER A 156 3.64 -42.95 -18.23
CA SER A 156 4.84 -43.52 -17.60
C SER A 156 5.03 -45.03 -17.84
N ASN A 157 3.99 -45.75 -18.27
CA ASN A 157 4.02 -47.20 -18.50
C ASN A 157 4.26 -47.58 -19.97
N ASP A 158 4.19 -46.64 -20.92
CA ASP A 158 4.01 -46.97 -22.33
C ASP A 158 5.32 -46.99 -23.16
N ASP A 159 6.51 -46.83 -22.54
CA ASP A 159 7.84 -46.78 -23.20
C ASP A 159 7.94 -45.78 -24.39
N LYS A 160 6.92 -44.94 -24.61
CA LYS A 160 6.79 -44.04 -25.76
C LYS A 160 7.30 -42.65 -25.40
N ASP A 161 8.34 -42.26 -26.12
CA ASP A 161 9.18 -41.06 -25.92
C ASP A 161 8.51 -39.72 -26.29
N TYR A 162 7.18 -39.62 -26.33
CA TYR A 162 6.50 -38.40 -26.79
C TYR A 162 5.18 -38.21 -26.04
N ASN A 163 5.14 -37.24 -25.11
CA ASN A 163 3.97 -36.56 -24.49
C ASN A 163 3.78 -36.65 -22.96
N ASP A 164 4.67 -37.32 -22.21
CA ASP A 164 4.52 -37.45 -20.75
C ASP A 164 4.52 -36.13 -19.96
N TYR A 165 5.18 -35.10 -20.50
CA TYR A 165 5.38 -33.83 -19.80
C TYR A 165 4.10 -33.01 -19.61
N TYR A 166 3.09 -33.21 -20.48
CA TYR A 166 1.83 -32.46 -20.43
C TYR A 166 1.02 -32.81 -19.19
N GLY A 167 0.93 -34.10 -18.81
CA GLY A 167 0.19 -34.50 -17.62
C GLY A 167 0.72 -33.82 -16.34
N TYR A 168 2.05 -33.72 -16.20
CA TYR A 168 2.67 -32.96 -15.12
C TYR A 168 2.37 -31.46 -15.22
N GLN A 169 2.48 -30.87 -16.41
CA GLN A 169 2.21 -29.45 -16.61
C GLN A 169 0.75 -29.09 -16.25
N GLU A 170 -0.21 -29.87 -16.73
CA GLU A 170 -1.64 -29.68 -16.49
C GLU A 170 -2.00 -29.86 -15.01
N ARG A 171 -1.44 -30.89 -14.34
CA ARG A 171 -1.62 -31.08 -12.89
C ARG A 171 -0.98 -29.95 -12.08
N GLY A 172 0.18 -29.47 -12.52
CA GLY A 172 0.86 -28.30 -11.96
C GLY A 172 -0.03 -27.05 -11.98
N TRP A 173 -0.76 -26.80 -13.07
CA TRP A 173 -1.72 -25.69 -13.16
C TRP A 173 -2.81 -25.79 -12.11
N VAL A 174 -3.35 -26.99 -11.89
CA VAL A 174 -4.40 -27.18 -10.88
C VAL A 174 -3.85 -26.92 -9.49
N TYR A 175 -2.63 -27.41 -9.19
CA TYR A 175 -1.97 -27.15 -7.92
C TYR A 175 -1.73 -25.66 -7.67
N ASP A 176 -1.28 -24.92 -8.70
CA ASP A 176 -1.08 -23.47 -8.61
C ASP A 176 -2.40 -22.73 -8.34
N LYS A 177 -3.48 -23.10 -9.04
CA LYS A 177 -4.83 -22.55 -8.83
C LYS A 177 -5.37 -22.77 -7.42
N ILE A 178 -5.09 -23.93 -6.82
CA ILE A 178 -5.46 -24.23 -5.42
C ILE A 178 -4.40 -23.81 -4.40
N LYS A 179 -3.38 -23.04 -4.83
CA LYS A 179 -2.29 -22.48 -4.01
C LYS A 179 -1.40 -23.52 -3.34
N GLN A 180 -1.33 -24.74 -3.88
CA GLN A 180 -0.38 -25.77 -3.47
C GLN A 180 0.92 -25.63 -4.28
N TYR A 181 1.61 -24.49 -4.09
CA TYR A 181 2.73 -24.08 -4.93
C TYR A 181 3.91 -25.07 -4.90
N ASP A 182 4.19 -25.71 -3.77
CA ASP A 182 5.26 -26.72 -3.67
C ASP A 182 5.03 -27.92 -4.60
N LYS A 183 3.77 -28.38 -4.70
CA LYS A 183 3.39 -29.46 -5.60
C LYS A 183 3.41 -29.02 -7.06
N ALA A 184 2.94 -27.80 -7.33
CA ALA A 184 3.03 -27.22 -8.67
C ALA A 184 4.49 -27.15 -9.14
N VAL A 185 5.41 -26.69 -8.28
CA VAL A 185 6.85 -26.66 -8.58
C VAL A 185 7.41 -28.05 -8.86
N ALA A 186 7.02 -29.06 -8.08
CA ALA A 186 7.48 -30.44 -8.30
C ALA A 186 7.03 -30.96 -9.68
N ASP A 187 5.76 -30.76 -10.02
CA ASP A 187 5.19 -31.18 -11.30
C ASP A 187 5.81 -30.41 -12.48
N TYR A 188 5.93 -29.08 -12.41
CA TYR A 188 6.60 -28.30 -13.46
C TYR A 188 8.07 -28.70 -13.60
N SER A 189 8.75 -29.03 -12.51
CA SER A 189 10.13 -29.50 -12.58
C SER A 189 10.23 -30.82 -13.31
N LYS A 190 9.30 -31.74 -13.06
CA LYS A 190 9.28 -33.00 -13.78
C LYS A 190 8.94 -32.83 -15.26
N SER A 191 8.01 -31.93 -15.56
CA SER A 191 7.68 -31.54 -16.94
C SER A 191 8.91 -30.95 -17.68
N ILE A 192 9.68 -30.08 -17.05
CA ILE A 192 10.91 -29.48 -17.61
C ILE A 192 12.05 -30.51 -17.79
N GLU A 193 12.15 -31.51 -16.91
CA GLU A 193 13.11 -32.61 -17.08
C GLU A 193 12.85 -33.39 -18.37
N LEU A 194 11.56 -33.58 -18.70
CA LEU A 194 11.10 -34.32 -19.87
C LEU A 194 11.16 -33.47 -21.15
N GLU A 195 10.71 -32.21 -21.09
CA GLU A 195 10.74 -31.26 -22.22
C GLU A 195 11.48 -29.97 -21.85
N LYS A 196 12.71 -29.85 -22.33
CA LYS A 196 13.63 -28.76 -21.94
C LYS A 196 13.33 -27.43 -22.63
N ASN A 197 12.56 -27.43 -23.73
CA ASN A 197 12.23 -26.23 -24.49
C ASN A 197 10.79 -25.72 -24.21
N ALA A 198 10.22 -26.07 -23.05
CA ALA A 198 8.90 -25.60 -22.64
C ALA A 198 8.95 -24.21 -21.97
N ALA A 199 9.07 -23.13 -22.76
CA ALA A 199 9.13 -21.75 -22.28
C ALA A 199 8.04 -21.39 -21.25
N PHE A 200 6.82 -21.84 -21.52
CA PHE A 200 5.65 -21.63 -20.67
C PHE A 200 5.71 -22.38 -19.33
N THR A 201 6.33 -23.56 -19.30
CA THR A 201 6.50 -24.33 -18.06
C THR A 201 7.53 -23.68 -17.13
N TYR A 202 8.63 -23.14 -17.68
CA TYR A 202 9.56 -22.31 -16.90
C TYR A 202 8.86 -21.08 -16.34
N TYR A 203 8.07 -20.37 -17.16
CA TYR A 203 7.29 -19.22 -16.69
C TYR A 203 6.38 -19.59 -15.51
N ASN A 204 5.57 -20.64 -15.63
CA ASN A 204 4.64 -21.04 -14.55
C ASN A 204 5.37 -21.49 -13.29
N ARG A 205 6.50 -22.21 -13.42
CA ARG A 205 7.33 -22.57 -12.26
C ARG A 205 7.95 -21.34 -11.60
N GLY A 206 8.37 -20.35 -12.39
CA GLY A 206 8.82 -19.05 -11.91
C GLY A 206 7.76 -18.32 -11.10
N VAL A 207 6.50 -18.32 -11.57
CA VAL A 207 5.36 -17.73 -10.83
C VAL A 207 5.12 -18.47 -9.51
N ALA A 208 5.14 -19.81 -9.53
CA ALA A 208 5.02 -20.60 -8.30
C ALA A 208 6.16 -20.30 -7.31
N TYR A 209 7.41 -20.12 -7.78
CA TYR A 209 8.54 -19.70 -6.94
C TYR A 209 8.36 -18.30 -6.36
N ILE A 210 7.77 -17.35 -7.09
CA ILE A 210 7.41 -16.02 -6.56
C ILE A 210 6.43 -16.16 -5.39
N ASN A 211 5.43 -17.02 -5.52
CA ASN A 211 4.46 -17.27 -4.45
C ASN A 211 5.06 -17.97 -3.22
N LEU A 212 6.13 -18.75 -3.41
CA LEU A 212 6.94 -19.36 -2.35
C LEU A 212 8.02 -18.43 -1.78
N ASN A 213 8.12 -17.19 -2.25
CA ASN A 213 9.20 -16.24 -1.93
C ASN A 213 10.61 -16.71 -2.33
N GLU A 214 10.73 -17.69 -3.23
CA GLU A 214 12.00 -18.18 -3.76
C GLU A 214 12.48 -17.34 -4.97
N ASN A 215 12.61 -16.03 -4.78
CA ASN A 215 12.80 -15.04 -5.85
C ASN A 215 14.01 -15.34 -6.76
N ASN A 216 15.13 -15.84 -6.21
CA ASN A 216 16.31 -16.19 -7.01
C ASN A 216 16.07 -17.37 -7.97
N LYS A 217 15.23 -18.34 -7.60
CA LYS A 217 14.85 -19.45 -8.49
C LYS A 217 13.87 -18.95 -9.56
N ALA A 218 12.92 -18.12 -9.17
CA ALA A 218 12.01 -17.47 -10.10
C ALA A 218 12.75 -16.68 -11.20
N ILE A 219 13.77 -15.89 -10.83
CA ILE A 219 14.59 -15.14 -11.79
C ILE A 219 15.26 -16.06 -12.81
N LYS A 220 15.80 -17.20 -12.37
CA LYS A 220 16.44 -18.18 -13.27
C LYS A 220 15.42 -18.74 -14.27
N ASP A 221 14.25 -19.13 -13.78
CA ASP A 221 13.19 -19.69 -14.60
C ASP A 221 12.63 -18.67 -15.60
N PHE A 222 12.33 -17.43 -15.18
CA PHE A 222 11.90 -16.39 -16.11
C PHE A 222 12.97 -16.04 -17.13
N THR A 223 14.25 -16.03 -16.74
CA THR A 223 15.35 -15.84 -17.69
C THR A 223 15.36 -16.94 -18.73
N LYS A 224 15.19 -18.20 -18.32
CA LYS A 224 15.13 -19.31 -19.27
C LYS A 224 13.89 -19.25 -20.18
N SER A 225 12.75 -18.84 -19.63
CA SER A 225 11.53 -18.60 -20.40
C SER A 225 11.74 -17.52 -21.47
N ILE A 226 12.36 -16.39 -21.11
CA ILE A 226 12.68 -15.28 -22.02
C ILE A 226 13.71 -15.67 -23.09
N GLU A 227 14.68 -16.54 -22.77
CA GLU A 227 15.62 -17.08 -23.76
C GLU A 227 14.91 -17.92 -24.83
N LEU A 228 13.85 -18.63 -24.45
CA LEU A 228 13.07 -19.50 -25.34
C LEU A 228 11.98 -18.71 -26.10
N ASP A 229 11.37 -17.71 -25.46
CA ASP A 229 10.44 -16.77 -26.07
C ASP A 229 10.72 -15.33 -25.60
N SER A 230 11.41 -14.56 -26.44
CA SER A 230 11.81 -13.19 -26.11
C SER A 230 10.68 -12.16 -26.20
N ASN A 231 9.51 -12.55 -26.69
CA ASN A 231 8.36 -11.67 -26.89
C ASN A 231 7.30 -11.79 -25.78
N ASP A 232 7.49 -12.70 -24.81
CA ASP A 232 6.60 -12.83 -23.67
C ASP A 232 6.75 -11.64 -22.70
N SER A 233 5.85 -10.67 -22.79
CA SER A 233 5.81 -9.51 -21.89
C SER A 233 5.62 -9.86 -20.42
N TYR A 234 4.96 -10.99 -20.12
CA TYR A 234 4.67 -11.41 -18.75
C TYR A 234 5.90 -11.99 -18.08
N ALA A 235 6.74 -12.73 -18.81
CA ALA A 235 7.99 -13.23 -18.27
C ALA A 235 8.91 -12.09 -17.81
N TYR A 236 9.03 -11.00 -18.58
CA TYR A 236 9.74 -9.80 -18.13
C TYR A 236 9.06 -9.14 -16.92
N TYR A 237 7.73 -8.98 -16.94
CA TYR A 237 6.99 -8.38 -15.81
C TYR A 237 7.24 -9.13 -14.49
N TYR A 238 7.08 -10.45 -14.48
CA TYR A 238 7.27 -11.23 -13.25
C TYR A 238 8.74 -11.37 -12.84
N ARG A 239 9.69 -11.36 -13.79
CA ARG A 239 11.11 -11.26 -13.46
C ARG A 239 11.47 -9.91 -12.85
N GLY A 240 10.85 -8.82 -13.33
CA GLY A 240 10.94 -7.49 -12.74
C GLY A 240 10.44 -7.46 -11.29
N ILE A 241 9.30 -8.11 -11.00
CA ILE A 241 8.80 -8.27 -9.62
C ILE A 241 9.83 -9.05 -8.77
N ALA A 242 10.37 -10.14 -9.30
CA ALA A 242 11.35 -10.96 -8.59
C ALA A 242 12.63 -10.17 -8.27
N PHE A 243 13.14 -9.37 -9.21
CA PHE A 243 14.27 -8.47 -8.99
C PHE A 243 13.97 -7.40 -7.95
N PHE A 244 12.78 -6.78 -7.99
CA PHE A 244 12.39 -5.77 -7.01
C PHE A 244 12.35 -6.34 -5.59
N ARG A 245 11.82 -7.56 -5.40
CA ARG A 245 11.77 -8.25 -4.10
C ARG A 245 13.14 -8.56 -3.50
N ILE A 246 14.19 -8.64 -4.33
CA ILE A 246 15.58 -8.82 -3.88
C ILE A 246 16.40 -7.52 -3.95
N ASN A 247 15.72 -6.37 -4.01
CA ASN A 247 16.31 -5.02 -4.08
C ASN A 247 17.24 -4.79 -5.29
N GLN A 248 17.11 -5.56 -6.36
CA GLN A 248 17.80 -5.31 -7.64
C GLN A 248 16.97 -4.33 -8.50
N ASN A 249 16.84 -3.10 -8.00
CA ASN A 249 15.91 -2.09 -8.53
C ASN A 249 16.19 -1.71 -10.00
N ASP A 250 17.46 -1.59 -10.40
CA ASP A 250 17.82 -1.23 -11.78
C ASP A 250 17.36 -2.28 -12.79
N LYS A 251 17.55 -3.57 -12.46
CA LYS A 251 17.10 -4.68 -13.31
C LYS A 251 15.58 -4.79 -13.33
N ALA A 252 14.91 -4.50 -12.21
CA ALA A 252 13.46 -4.45 -12.15
C ALA A 252 12.92 -3.38 -13.11
N ILE A 253 13.53 -2.19 -13.13
CA ILE A 253 13.15 -1.10 -14.05
C ILE A 253 13.38 -1.50 -15.52
N GLU A 254 14.51 -2.15 -15.83
CA GLU A 254 14.80 -2.66 -17.18
C GLU A 254 13.72 -3.65 -17.64
N ASP A 255 13.41 -4.64 -16.82
CA ASP A 255 12.42 -5.67 -17.12
C ASP A 255 11.00 -5.10 -17.25
N PHE A 256 10.57 -4.21 -16.34
CA PHE A 256 9.28 -3.55 -16.48
C PHE A 256 9.22 -2.66 -17.72
N THR A 257 10.32 -2.00 -18.08
CA THR A 257 10.40 -1.21 -19.32
C THR A 257 10.25 -2.10 -20.55
N LYS A 258 10.91 -3.27 -20.57
CA LYS A 258 10.79 -4.21 -21.68
C LYS A 258 9.39 -4.81 -21.77
N SER A 259 8.78 -5.15 -20.64
CA SER A 259 7.38 -5.58 -20.56
C SER A 259 6.42 -4.54 -21.14
N ILE A 260 6.58 -3.26 -20.76
CA ILE A 260 5.79 -2.14 -21.29
C ILE A 260 6.00 -1.95 -22.81
N GLN A 261 7.21 -2.13 -23.33
CA GLN A 261 7.48 -2.04 -24.77
C GLN A 261 6.75 -3.13 -25.54
N LEU A 262 6.70 -4.36 -25.01
CA LEU A 262 6.02 -5.50 -25.62
C LEU A 262 4.49 -5.41 -25.47
N ASN A 263 4.01 -4.90 -24.34
CA ASN A 263 2.59 -4.69 -24.06
C ASN A 263 2.32 -3.29 -23.48
N PRO A 264 2.16 -2.25 -24.31
CA PRO A 264 1.97 -0.88 -23.85
C PRO A 264 0.66 -0.60 -23.10
N LYS A 265 -0.28 -1.55 -23.09
CA LYS A 265 -1.57 -1.44 -22.41
C LYS A 265 -1.57 -2.09 -21.03
N ASP A 266 -0.48 -2.76 -20.63
CA ASP A 266 -0.34 -3.33 -19.30
C ASP A 266 -0.10 -2.24 -18.26
N TYR A 267 -1.20 -1.78 -17.64
CA TYR A 267 -1.18 -0.77 -16.60
C TYR A 267 -0.49 -1.25 -15.30
N TYR A 268 -0.43 -2.57 -15.05
CA TYR A 268 0.27 -3.10 -13.88
C TYR A 268 1.78 -2.95 -14.04
N ALA A 269 2.33 -3.12 -15.24
CA ALA A 269 3.76 -2.91 -15.49
C ALA A 269 4.19 -1.46 -15.20
N TYR A 270 3.39 -0.45 -15.60
CA TYR A 270 3.62 0.95 -15.22
C TYR A 270 3.55 1.15 -13.70
N TYR A 271 2.50 0.61 -13.05
CA TYR A 271 2.34 0.71 -11.60
C TYR A 271 3.53 0.11 -10.84
N GLN A 272 3.99 -1.09 -11.22
CA GLN A 272 5.11 -1.74 -10.55
C GLN A 272 6.41 -0.95 -10.77
N ARG A 273 6.67 -0.45 -11.98
CA ARG A 273 7.85 0.40 -12.24
C ARG A 273 7.81 1.70 -11.46
N ALA A 274 6.64 2.32 -11.32
CA ALA A 274 6.43 3.50 -10.47
C ALA A 274 6.73 3.20 -8.99
N CYS A 275 6.34 2.03 -8.48
CA CYS A 275 6.69 1.59 -7.13
C CYS A 275 8.21 1.46 -6.95
N VAL A 276 8.94 0.97 -7.95
CA VAL A 276 10.42 0.95 -7.91
C VAL A 276 10.98 2.39 -7.89
N TYR A 277 10.46 3.28 -8.74
CA TYR A 277 10.88 4.69 -8.74
C TYR A 277 10.60 5.39 -7.40
N LYS A 278 9.48 5.08 -6.74
CA LYS A 278 9.17 5.57 -5.39
C LYS A 278 10.22 5.14 -4.37
N VAL A 279 10.63 3.86 -4.37
CA VAL A 279 11.69 3.35 -3.48
C VAL A 279 13.03 4.03 -3.74
N LEU A 280 13.31 4.40 -4.98
CA LEU A 280 14.53 5.13 -5.37
C LEU A 280 14.43 6.66 -5.18
N ASP A 281 13.36 7.17 -4.55
CA ASP A 281 13.06 8.59 -4.37
C ASP A 281 12.96 9.39 -5.70
N GLN A 282 12.68 8.71 -6.82
CA GLN A 282 12.49 9.31 -8.13
C GLN A 282 11.02 9.72 -8.34
N LYS A 283 10.53 10.62 -7.47
CA LYS A 283 9.11 11.00 -7.34
C LYS A 283 8.42 11.38 -8.65
N TYR A 284 9.06 12.20 -9.49
CA TYR A 284 8.48 12.64 -10.77
C TYR A 284 8.26 11.48 -11.75
N LYS A 285 9.23 10.55 -11.86
CA LYS A 285 9.06 9.36 -12.72
C LYS A 285 7.97 8.43 -12.20
N ALA A 286 7.87 8.29 -10.87
CA ALA A 286 6.78 7.53 -10.26
C ALA A 286 5.41 8.15 -10.60
N ILE A 287 5.29 9.48 -10.50
CA ILE A 287 4.06 10.21 -10.86
C ILE A 287 3.69 10.00 -12.33
N ASP A 288 4.65 10.05 -13.25
CA ASP A 288 4.41 9.85 -14.68
C ASP A 288 3.86 8.44 -14.96
N ASP A 289 4.49 7.41 -14.40
CA ASP A 289 4.05 6.02 -14.57
C ASP A 289 2.71 5.74 -13.87
N PHE A 290 2.47 6.26 -12.66
CA PHE A 290 1.15 6.16 -12.03
C PHE A 290 0.08 6.87 -12.85
N THR A 291 0.40 8.04 -13.43
CA THR A 291 -0.50 8.76 -14.33
C THR A 291 -0.83 7.92 -15.57
N LYS A 292 0.16 7.22 -16.13
CA LYS A 292 -0.07 6.32 -17.26
C LYS A 292 -0.93 5.12 -16.88
N ALA A 293 -0.70 4.52 -15.72
CA ALA A 293 -1.54 3.44 -15.19
C ALA A 293 -3.01 3.89 -15.02
N ILE A 294 -3.24 5.09 -14.47
CA ILE A 294 -4.58 5.69 -14.31
C ILE A 294 -5.27 5.94 -15.66
N GLN A 295 -4.53 6.43 -16.66
CA GLN A 295 -5.06 6.65 -18.01
C GLN A 295 -5.52 5.35 -18.68
N LEU A 296 -4.79 4.25 -18.44
CA LEU A 296 -5.10 2.93 -18.98
C LEU A 296 -6.21 2.22 -18.21
N ASN A 297 -6.27 2.40 -16.89
CA ASN A 297 -7.35 1.89 -16.04
C ASN A 297 -7.65 2.86 -14.88
N SER A 298 -8.77 3.57 -14.99
CA SER A 298 -9.19 4.61 -14.02
C SER A 298 -10.01 4.07 -12.84
N ASN A 299 -10.25 2.76 -12.75
CA ASN A 299 -11.11 2.17 -11.72
C ASN A 299 -10.34 1.53 -10.56
N GLU A 300 -9.01 1.65 -10.56
CA GLU A 300 -8.13 1.11 -9.53
C GLU A 300 -7.73 2.20 -8.54
N PHE A 301 -8.30 2.16 -7.34
CA PHE A 301 -8.03 3.14 -6.28
C PHE A 301 -6.54 3.20 -5.90
N ILE A 302 -5.81 2.08 -6.02
CA ILE A 302 -4.42 1.97 -5.61
C ILE A 302 -3.49 2.89 -6.43
N PHE A 303 -3.82 3.18 -7.68
CA PHE A 303 -3.01 4.07 -8.53
C PHE A 303 -3.15 5.52 -8.09
N TYR A 304 -4.38 5.95 -7.79
CA TYR A 304 -4.63 7.28 -7.24
C TYR A 304 -3.98 7.44 -5.88
N ASN A 305 -4.13 6.46 -4.99
CA ASN A 305 -3.49 6.52 -3.67
C ASN A 305 -1.96 6.64 -3.77
N ALA A 306 -1.35 5.79 -4.61
CA ALA A 306 0.10 5.81 -4.80
C ALA A 306 0.59 7.15 -5.38
N ARG A 307 -0.10 7.72 -6.36
CA ARG A 307 0.25 9.03 -6.92
C ARG A 307 -0.01 10.17 -5.95
N GLY A 308 -1.13 10.13 -5.22
CA GLY A 308 -1.47 11.08 -4.16
C GLY A 308 -0.38 11.15 -3.08
N SER A 309 0.17 9.99 -2.69
CA SER A 309 1.30 9.94 -1.74
C SER A 309 2.56 10.65 -2.27
N MET A 310 2.84 10.57 -3.57
CA MET A 310 3.95 11.30 -4.19
C MET A 310 3.71 12.81 -4.23
N TYR A 311 2.49 13.24 -4.52
CA TYR A 311 2.13 14.66 -4.44
C TYR A 311 2.23 15.20 -3.01
N TYR A 312 1.82 14.41 -2.01
CA TYR A 312 1.98 14.77 -0.60
C TYR A 312 3.45 15.00 -0.24
N GLU A 313 4.33 14.08 -0.60
CA GLU A 313 5.76 14.17 -0.33
C GLU A 313 6.46 15.30 -1.09
N LEU A 314 5.85 15.83 -2.16
CA LEU A 314 6.32 17.03 -2.88
C LEU A 314 5.71 18.33 -2.32
N GLY A 315 4.82 18.25 -1.33
CA GLY A 315 4.07 19.40 -0.81
C GLY A 315 2.94 19.89 -1.73
N GLU A 316 2.62 19.14 -2.80
CA GLU A 316 1.55 19.44 -3.74
C GLU A 316 0.18 18.96 -3.21
N TYR A 317 -0.19 19.47 -2.03
CA TYR A 317 -1.31 18.99 -1.22
C TYR A 317 -2.66 18.98 -1.96
N GLU A 318 -2.96 19.99 -2.79
CA GLU A 318 -4.23 20.04 -3.54
C GLU A 318 -4.32 18.93 -4.61
N LYS A 319 -3.19 18.54 -5.22
CA LYS A 319 -3.17 17.39 -6.14
C LYS A 319 -3.32 16.07 -5.39
N ALA A 320 -2.68 15.95 -4.23
CA ALA A 320 -2.83 14.80 -3.34
C ALA A 320 -4.30 14.62 -2.89
N LEU A 321 -4.98 15.72 -2.52
CA LEU A 321 -6.41 15.71 -2.19
C LEU A 321 -7.28 15.20 -3.34
N ASN A 322 -7.04 15.67 -4.57
CA ASN A 322 -7.81 15.24 -5.74
C ASN A 322 -7.68 13.72 -5.98
N ASP A 323 -6.47 13.19 -5.85
CA ASP A 323 -6.22 11.76 -5.99
C ASP A 323 -6.87 10.94 -4.87
N LEU A 324 -6.75 11.38 -3.61
CA LEU A 324 -7.41 10.72 -2.48
C LEU A 324 -8.94 10.78 -2.56
N ASN A 325 -9.52 11.90 -3.02
CA ASN A 325 -10.95 12.01 -3.29
C ASN A 325 -11.40 10.94 -4.31
N LYS A 326 -10.60 10.71 -5.36
CA LYS A 326 -10.90 9.67 -6.35
C LYS A 326 -10.72 8.27 -5.78
N ALA A 327 -9.69 8.03 -4.96
CA ALA A 327 -9.50 6.76 -4.26
C ALA A 327 -10.68 6.43 -3.33
N ILE A 328 -11.19 7.41 -2.58
CA ILE A 328 -12.38 7.29 -1.71
C ILE A 328 -13.65 7.02 -2.53
N GLU A 329 -13.82 7.68 -3.68
CA GLU A 329 -14.95 7.42 -4.58
C GLU A 329 -14.98 5.96 -5.04
N LEU A 330 -13.80 5.39 -5.34
CA LEU A 330 -13.65 4.01 -5.83
C LEU A 330 -13.74 2.97 -4.70
N ASN A 331 -13.24 3.28 -3.51
CA ASN A 331 -13.27 2.40 -2.33
C ASN A 331 -13.58 3.19 -1.03
N PRO A 332 -14.87 3.49 -0.77
CA PRO A 332 -15.30 4.40 0.30
C PRO A 332 -15.25 3.80 1.71
N ASN A 333 -14.89 2.52 1.85
CA ASN A 333 -14.80 1.85 3.14
C ASN A 333 -13.36 1.68 3.63
N ASP A 334 -12.39 2.19 2.88
CA ASP A 334 -10.99 2.15 3.29
C ASP A 334 -10.70 3.25 4.30
N ILE A 335 -10.36 2.86 5.53
CA ILE A 335 -10.07 3.78 6.63
C ILE A 335 -8.83 4.64 6.36
N PHE A 336 -7.88 4.16 5.56
CA PHE A 336 -6.60 4.81 5.35
C PHE A 336 -6.74 6.06 4.47
N PHE A 337 -7.63 6.06 3.48
CA PHE A 337 -7.80 7.25 2.63
C PHE A 337 -8.35 8.45 3.38
N TYR A 338 -9.31 8.24 4.29
CA TYR A 338 -9.82 9.32 5.14
C TYR A 338 -8.72 9.83 6.07
N ASN A 339 -7.92 8.93 6.66
CA ASN A 339 -6.82 9.35 7.52
C ASN A 339 -5.77 10.17 6.77
N GLU A 340 -5.31 9.68 5.60
CA GLU A 340 -4.34 10.39 4.77
C GLU A 340 -4.87 11.74 4.29
N ARG A 341 -6.17 11.82 3.93
CA ARG A 341 -6.81 13.09 3.53
C ARG A 341 -6.94 14.06 4.71
N GLY A 342 -7.25 13.57 5.90
CA GLY A 342 -7.26 14.37 7.14
C GLY A 342 -5.89 14.96 7.47
N LEU A 343 -4.81 14.20 7.31
CA LEU A 343 -3.44 14.69 7.48
C LEU A 343 -3.07 15.77 6.44
N ILE A 344 -3.60 15.68 5.22
CA ILE A 344 -3.40 16.74 4.22
C ILE A 344 -4.17 18.00 4.60
N TYR A 345 -5.41 17.86 5.05
CA TYR A 345 -6.21 18.98 5.54
C TYR A 345 -5.54 19.69 6.72
N GLU A 346 -4.90 18.95 7.64
CA GLU A 346 -4.05 19.54 8.69
C GLU A 346 -2.93 20.40 8.09
N LYS A 347 -2.18 19.91 7.10
CA LYS A 347 -1.09 20.70 6.45
C LYS A 347 -1.62 21.97 5.78
N LEU A 348 -2.86 21.92 5.28
CA LEU A 348 -3.56 23.07 4.71
C LEU A 348 -4.26 23.95 5.75
N LYS A 349 -4.17 23.61 7.04
CA LYS A 349 -4.85 24.28 8.17
C LYS A 349 -6.38 24.29 8.07
N LYS A 350 -6.94 23.30 7.36
CA LYS A 350 -8.37 23.02 7.20
C LYS A 350 -8.80 22.04 8.31
N TYR A 351 -8.81 22.51 9.56
CA TYR A 351 -8.90 21.63 10.73
C TYR A 351 -10.27 20.97 10.88
N GLU A 352 -11.34 21.67 10.49
CA GLU A 352 -12.71 21.16 10.51
C GLU A 352 -12.87 19.99 9.54
N GLU A 353 -12.38 20.10 8.30
CA GLU A 353 -12.40 19.02 7.32
C GLU A 353 -11.54 17.83 7.77
N ALA A 354 -10.40 18.08 8.42
CA ALA A 354 -9.58 17.03 9.02
C ALA A 354 -10.35 16.27 10.11
N ILE A 355 -11.09 16.98 10.97
CA ILE A 355 -11.92 16.38 12.03
C ILE A 355 -13.02 15.48 11.44
N GLU A 356 -13.67 15.91 10.35
CA GLU A 356 -14.68 15.09 9.66
C GLU A 356 -14.08 13.77 9.15
N ASP A 357 -12.90 13.84 8.54
CA ASP A 357 -12.21 12.67 8.00
C ASP A 357 -11.73 11.71 9.10
N PHE A 358 -11.09 12.21 10.16
CA PHE A 358 -10.71 11.35 11.29
C PHE A 358 -11.94 10.73 11.98
N THR A 359 -13.05 11.48 12.06
CA THR A 359 -14.31 10.94 12.56
C THR A 359 -14.82 9.81 11.67
N LYS A 360 -14.72 9.95 10.35
CA LYS A 360 -15.10 8.91 9.40
C LYS A 360 -14.22 7.67 9.54
N SER A 361 -12.91 7.83 9.68
CA SER A 361 -11.98 6.73 9.98
C SER A 361 -12.37 6.00 11.26
N ILE A 362 -12.66 6.72 12.35
CA ILE A 362 -13.09 6.12 13.63
C ILE A 362 -14.39 5.30 13.46
N GLN A 363 -15.38 5.83 12.73
CA GLN A 363 -16.65 5.13 12.50
C GLN A 363 -16.48 3.84 11.69
N LEU A 364 -15.70 3.89 10.61
CA LEU A 364 -15.43 2.75 9.74
C LEU A 364 -14.56 1.68 10.42
N ASN A 365 -13.73 2.08 11.38
CA ASN A 365 -12.81 1.21 12.11
C ASN A 365 -13.47 0.41 13.26
N SER A 366 -14.79 0.50 13.41
CA SER A 366 -15.55 -0.13 14.51
C SER A 366 -15.50 -1.67 14.55
N ASN A 367 -14.77 -2.34 13.65
CA ASN A 367 -14.86 -3.80 13.52
C ASN A 367 -13.55 -4.57 13.26
N LYS A 368 -12.34 -3.99 13.37
CA LYS A 368 -11.11 -4.83 13.25
C LYS A 368 -9.78 -4.28 13.77
N TYR A 369 -9.55 -2.96 13.83
CA TYR A 369 -8.23 -2.41 14.15
C TYR A 369 -8.33 -1.12 14.96
N ILE A 370 -8.77 -1.16 16.22
CA ILE A 370 -8.89 0.06 17.03
C ILE A 370 -7.52 0.77 17.09
N ASN A 371 -7.43 1.94 16.44
CA ASN A 371 -6.18 2.67 16.26
C ASN A 371 -6.24 3.95 17.10
N SER A 372 -5.45 3.98 18.17
CA SER A 372 -5.20 5.13 19.04
C SER A 372 -4.85 6.40 18.25
N GLY A 373 -4.16 6.24 17.11
CA GLY A 373 -3.77 7.30 16.20
C GLY A 373 -4.93 8.17 15.73
N PHE A 374 -6.07 7.60 15.33
CA PHE A 374 -7.17 8.41 14.79
C PHE A 374 -7.80 9.34 15.85
N TYR A 375 -7.89 8.86 17.10
CA TYR A 375 -8.35 9.69 18.21
C TYR A 375 -7.31 10.77 18.53
N TYR A 376 -6.02 10.41 18.55
CA TYR A 376 -4.94 11.38 18.74
C TYR A 376 -4.96 12.50 17.69
N GLU A 377 -5.03 12.17 16.40
CA GLU A 377 -5.01 13.16 15.33
C GLU A 377 -6.24 14.08 15.40
N ARG A 378 -7.43 13.54 15.68
CA ARG A 378 -8.64 14.36 15.87
C ARG A 378 -8.56 15.22 17.13
N GLY A 379 -8.04 14.69 18.22
CA GLY A 379 -7.79 15.42 19.46
C GLY A 379 -6.83 16.59 19.25
N LEU A 380 -5.78 16.38 18.45
CA LEU A 380 -4.85 17.43 18.04
C LEU A 380 -5.57 18.54 17.24
N MET A 381 -6.47 18.18 16.32
CA MET A 381 -7.24 19.18 15.57
C MET A 381 -8.16 20.01 16.49
N TYR A 382 -8.84 19.36 17.44
CA TYR A 382 -9.63 20.07 18.45
C TYR A 382 -8.75 21.01 19.30
N TYR A 383 -7.53 20.58 19.66
CA TYR A 383 -6.58 21.45 20.35
C TYR A 383 -6.20 22.68 19.51
N LYS A 384 -5.93 22.53 18.20
CA LYS A 384 -5.64 23.65 17.29
C LYS A 384 -6.81 24.63 17.17
N LEU A 385 -8.05 24.14 17.22
CA LEU A 385 -9.28 24.94 17.26
C LEU A 385 -9.61 25.50 18.65
N ARG A 386 -8.79 25.21 19.67
CA ARG A 386 -9.01 25.57 21.09
C ARG A 386 -10.25 24.95 21.72
N GLU A 387 -10.76 23.87 21.14
CA GLU A 387 -11.84 23.05 21.70
C GLU A 387 -11.29 22.04 22.71
N TYR A 388 -10.68 22.54 23.79
CA TYR A 388 -9.86 21.77 24.71
C TYR A 388 -10.58 20.58 25.36
N GLU A 389 -11.86 20.71 25.70
CA GLU A 389 -12.64 19.60 26.28
C GLU A 389 -12.82 18.43 25.30
N LYS A 390 -13.03 18.72 24.01
CA LYS A 390 -13.12 17.67 22.99
C LYS A 390 -11.75 17.04 22.74
N ALA A 391 -10.69 17.85 22.74
CA ALA A 391 -9.32 17.36 22.67
C ALA A 391 -9.00 16.39 23.82
N LEU A 392 -9.34 16.74 25.06
CA LEU A 392 -9.15 15.86 26.23
C LEU A 392 -9.89 14.54 26.07
N ASN A 393 -11.15 14.55 25.64
CA ASN A 393 -11.93 13.32 25.44
C ASN A 393 -11.26 12.36 24.43
N ASP A 394 -10.79 12.89 23.31
CA ASP A 394 -10.12 12.10 22.29
C ASP A 394 -8.74 11.62 22.72
N LEU A 395 -7.95 12.47 23.37
CA LEU A 395 -6.63 12.09 23.90
C LEU A 395 -6.74 11.04 25.01
N ASN A 396 -7.74 11.16 25.88
CA ASN A 396 -8.07 10.13 26.87
C ASN A 396 -8.40 8.81 26.19
N LYS A 397 -9.19 8.83 25.11
CA LYS A 397 -9.52 7.63 24.37
C LYS A 397 -8.30 7.02 23.68
N ALA A 398 -7.42 7.85 23.10
CA ALA A 398 -6.17 7.38 22.51
C ALA A 398 -5.28 6.66 23.54
N ILE A 399 -5.15 7.21 24.75
CA ILE A 399 -4.38 6.63 25.86
C ILE A 399 -5.04 5.36 26.43
N GLU A 400 -6.37 5.33 26.52
CA GLU A 400 -7.10 4.12 26.94
C GLU A 400 -6.82 2.94 25.99
N LEU A 401 -6.66 3.24 24.69
CA LEU A 401 -6.37 2.25 23.67
C LEU A 401 -4.89 1.87 23.59
N GLU A 402 -4.00 2.82 23.82
CA GLU A 402 -2.55 2.62 23.83
C GLU A 402 -1.93 3.31 25.06
N PRO A 403 -1.79 2.59 26.20
CA PRO A 403 -1.34 3.18 27.46
C PRO A 403 0.11 3.69 27.47
N ASN A 404 0.91 3.37 26.45
CA ASN A 404 2.28 3.84 26.28
C ASN A 404 2.41 4.88 25.15
N TYR A 405 1.30 5.51 24.73
CA TYR A 405 1.32 6.46 23.63
C TYR A 405 1.85 7.84 24.06
N SER A 406 3.18 8.01 24.10
CA SER A 406 3.84 9.24 24.56
C SER A 406 3.27 10.51 23.94
N LYS A 407 3.03 10.52 22.62
CA LYS A 407 2.49 11.71 21.93
C LYS A 407 1.14 12.15 22.50
N ALA A 408 0.26 11.20 22.84
CA ALA A 408 -1.04 11.52 23.41
C ALA A 408 -0.92 12.10 24.82
N TYR A 409 -0.03 11.56 25.66
CA TYR A 409 0.27 12.14 26.98
C TYR A 409 0.82 13.56 26.88
N PHE A 410 1.74 13.80 25.95
CA PHE A 410 2.33 15.12 25.74
C PHE A 410 1.29 16.17 25.32
N GLU A 411 0.45 15.84 24.34
CA GLU A 411 -0.61 16.74 23.91
C GLU A 411 -1.66 16.93 25.02
N ARG A 412 -1.97 15.89 25.79
CA ARG A 412 -2.93 16.00 26.90
C ARG A 412 -2.40 16.89 28.03
N ALA A 413 -1.13 16.77 28.39
CA ALA A 413 -0.46 17.66 29.34
C ALA A 413 -0.48 19.12 28.86
N SER A 414 -0.30 19.34 27.55
CA SER A 414 -0.38 20.67 26.94
C SER A 414 -1.81 21.23 27.03
N VAL A 415 -2.83 20.43 26.75
CA VAL A 415 -4.24 20.82 26.88
C VAL A 415 -4.59 21.15 28.34
N TYR A 416 -4.19 20.29 29.29
CA TYR A 416 -4.35 20.52 30.72
C TYR A 416 -3.71 21.83 31.17
N SER A 417 -2.50 22.12 30.69
CA SER A 417 -1.80 23.37 30.97
C SER A 417 -2.57 24.58 30.43
N LYS A 418 -3.20 24.49 29.25
CA LYS A 418 -4.04 25.58 28.70
C LYS A 418 -5.33 25.79 29.48
N LEU A 419 -5.87 24.75 30.11
CA LEU A 419 -7.04 24.82 30.99
C LEU A 419 -6.69 25.25 32.43
N GLY A 420 -5.40 25.39 32.76
CA GLY A 420 -4.94 25.67 34.13
C GLY A 420 -5.01 24.44 35.06
N GLN A 421 -5.24 23.25 34.50
CA GLN A 421 -5.27 21.96 35.20
C GLN A 421 -3.85 21.42 35.38
N TYR A 422 -3.02 22.17 36.12
CA TYR A 422 -1.58 21.90 36.20
C TYR A 422 -1.24 20.59 36.92
N THR A 423 -2.07 20.14 37.86
CA THR A 423 -1.84 18.89 38.61
C THR A 423 -1.89 17.68 37.68
N GLU A 424 -2.87 17.66 36.78
CA GLU A 424 -3.08 16.63 35.77
C GLU A 424 -1.97 16.66 34.71
N ALA A 425 -1.55 17.85 34.27
CA ALA A 425 -0.40 18.00 33.38
C ALA A 425 0.90 17.43 33.99
N ILE A 426 1.14 17.69 35.28
CA ILE A 426 2.29 17.13 36.02
C ILE A 426 2.25 15.60 36.05
N GLN A 427 1.08 14.99 36.22
CA GLN A 427 0.93 13.53 36.19
C GLN A 427 1.32 12.96 34.82
N ASP A 428 0.88 13.61 33.74
CA ASP A 428 1.24 13.20 32.38
C ASP A 428 2.75 13.35 32.12
N TYR A 429 3.39 14.43 32.57
CA TYR A 429 4.84 14.56 32.48
C TYR A 429 5.59 13.50 33.30
N ASN A 430 5.08 13.11 34.47
CA ASN A 430 5.67 12.01 35.24
C ASN A 430 5.63 10.69 34.47
N ILE A 431 4.53 10.42 33.75
CA ILE A 431 4.40 9.22 32.91
C ILE A 431 5.36 9.32 31.73
N LEU A 432 5.45 10.46 31.05
CA LEU A 432 6.38 10.68 29.94
C LEU A 432 7.84 10.44 30.34
N MET A 433 8.24 10.90 31.52
CA MET A 433 9.58 10.63 32.04
C MET A 433 9.86 9.15 32.35
N GLN A 434 8.82 8.34 32.60
CA GLN A 434 8.97 6.89 32.73
C GLN A 434 9.06 6.21 31.36
N LEU A 435 8.29 6.67 30.38
CA LEU A 435 8.29 6.15 29.02
C LEU A 435 9.58 6.51 28.27
N GLU A 436 10.08 7.72 28.48
CA GLU A 436 11.20 8.32 27.73
C GLU A 436 12.19 9.00 28.72
N PRO A 437 12.93 8.21 29.51
CA PRO A 437 13.76 8.71 30.62
C PRO A 437 14.93 9.61 30.20
N ASN A 438 15.31 9.58 28.93
CA ASN A 438 16.44 10.36 28.40
C ASN A 438 16.01 11.73 27.84
N ASN A 439 14.72 12.04 27.84
CA ASN A 439 14.23 13.33 27.35
C ASN A 439 14.10 14.32 28.52
N SER A 440 15.09 15.20 28.67
CA SER A 440 15.11 16.25 29.70
C SER A 440 14.06 17.33 29.50
N ASP A 441 13.47 17.46 28.31
CA ASP A 441 12.48 18.50 28.02
C ASP A 441 11.22 18.32 28.89
N TYR A 442 10.88 17.08 29.24
CA TYR A 442 9.76 16.82 30.16
C TYR A 442 10.01 17.34 31.57
N LEU A 443 11.27 17.37 32.04
CA LEU A 443 11.61 18.01 33.31
C LEU A 443 11.45 19.54 33.23
N VAL A 444 11.87 20.16 32.12
CA VAL A 444 11.69 21.61 31.91
C VAL A 444 10.19 21.95 31.92
N LEU A 445 9.38 21.20 31.16
CA LEU A 445 7.94 21.43 31.07
C LEU A 445 7.22 21.17 32.40
N ARG A 446 7.61 20.13 33.15
CA ARG A 446 7.09 19.88 34.50
C ARG A 446 7.51 20.98 35.48
N GLY A 447 8.74 21.46 35.41
CA GLY A 447 9.25 22.58 36.19
C GLY A 447 8.47 23.87 35.95
N ILE A 448 8.22 24.22 34.68
CA ILE A 448 7.37 25.36 34.30
C ILE A 448 5.94 25.17 34.83
N THR A 449 5.42 23.95 34.75
CA THR A 449 4.07 23.63 35.25
C THR A 449 3.99 23.73 36.77
N TYR A 450 5.02 23.29 37.51
CA TYR A 450 5.13 23.49 38.96
C TYR A 450 5.20 24.97 39.31
N TYR A 451 5.95 25.77 38.57
CA TYR A 451 6.02 27.22 38.75
C TYR A 451 4.64 27.87 38.57
N ASN A 452 3.90 27.53 37.50
CA ASN A 452 2.55 28.04 37.26
C ASN A 452 1.53 27.62 38.34
N LEU A 453 1.74 26.46 38.96
CA LEU A 453 0.94 25.99 40.10
C LEU A 453 1.36 26.63 41.44
N GLY A 454 2.48 27.37 41.48
CA GLY A 454 3.04 28.00 42.68
C GLY A 454 3.93 27.08 43.53
N LEU A 455 4.27 25.88 43.04
CA LEU A 455 5.14 24.91 43.70
C LEU A 455 6.62 25.16 43.36
N TYR A 456 7.11 26.33 43.76
CA TYR A 456 8.45 26.83 43.38
C TYR A 456 9.60 25.89 43.74
N ASN A 457 9.57 25.24 44.90
CA ASN A 457 10.64 24.31 45.29
C ASN A 457 10.72 23.09 44.38
N ASN A 458 9.58 22.57 43.92
CA ASN A 458 9.54 21.46 42.96
C ASN A 458 10.08 21.90 41.59
N ALA A 459 9.73 23.11 41.14
CA ALA A 459 10.27 23.69 39.92
C ALA A 459 11.80 23.81 39.97
N LEU A 460 12.35 24.31 41.09
CA LEU A 460 13.81 24.40 41.28
C LEU A 460 14.50 23.02 41.22
N VAL A 461 13.90 21.98 41.80
CA VAL A 461 14.45 20.62 41.74
C VAL A 461 14.54 20.13 40.29
N ASP A 462 13.50 20.36 39.49
CA ASP A 462 13.48 19.95 38.09
C ASP A 462 14.50 20.73 37.25
N PHE A 463 14.55 22.07 37.38
CA PHE A 463 15.53 22.88 36.65
C PHE A 463 16.96 22.57 37.06
N ASN A 464 17.23 22.32 38.35
CA ASN A 464 18.54 21.85 38.80
C ASN A 464 18.91 20.54 38.13
N LYS A 465 17.96 19.61 38.02
CA LYS A 465 18.23 18.31 37.40
C LYS A 465 18.52 18.44 35.91
N VAL A 466 17.82 19.32 35.19
CA VAL A 466 18.12 19.59 33.78
C VAL A 466 19.52 20.19 33.64
N ILE A 467 19.89 21.16 34.47
CA ILE A 467 21.22 21.79 34.44
C ILE A 467 22.34 20.80 34.78
N GLU A 468 22.11 19.86 35.70
CA GLU A 468 23.06 18.77 35.98
C GLU A 468 23.29 17.86 34.76
N LEU A 469 22.23 17.60 33.99
CA LEU A 469 22.27 16.72 32.81
C LEU A 469 22.80 17.44 31.57
N ASN A 470 22.43 18.72 31.41
CA ASN A 470 22.80 19.59 30.31
C ASN A 470 23.14 21.00 30.84
N PRO A 471 24.42 21.25 31.17
CA PRO A 471 24.87 22.56 31.66
C PRO A 471 24.78 23.70 30.64
N ASP A 472 24.50 23.40 29.37
CA ASP A 472 24.38 24.40 28.30
C ASP A 472 22.91 24.77 28.00
N ASP A 473 21.94 24.20 28.73
CA ASP A 473 20.53 24.53 28.57
C ASP A 473 20.19 25.90 29.17
N TYR A 474 20.30 26.95 28.37
CA TYR A 474 20.01 28.32 28.79
C TYR A 474 18.56 28.51 29.29
N MET A 475 17.61 27.72 28.77
CA MET A 475 16.20 27.80 29.15
C MET A 475 16.00 27.43 30.62
N SER A 476 16.61 26.35 31.10
CA SER A 476 16.54 25.99 32.53
C SER A 476 17.14 27.05 33.45
N TYR A 477 18.22 27.74 33.03
CA TYR A 477 18.76 28.87 33.80
C TYR A 477 17.79 30.05 33.84
N SER A 478 17.20 30.44 32.70
CA SER A 478 16.17 31.49 32.64
C SER A 478 14.96 31.14 33.52
N CYS A 479 14.39 29.94 33.37
CA CYS A 479 13.25 29.55 34.19
C CYS A 479 13.60 29.48 35.68
N ARG A 480 14.79 29.00 36.06
CA ARG A 480 15.23 28.96 37.46
C ARG A 480 15.48 30.36 38.03
N SER A 481 16.02 31.28 37.22
CA SER A 481 16.15 32.70 37.53
C SER A 481 14.79 33.33 37.86
N GLU A 482 13.79 33.06 37.03
CA GLU A 482 12.43 33.54 37.26
C GLU A 482 11.91 33.04 38.62
N VAL A 483 12.03 31.75 38.93
CA VAL A 483 11.61 31.21 40.23
C VAL A 483 12.32 31.93 41.40
N PHE A 484 13.64 32.13 41.32
CA PHE A 484 14.39 32.85 42.34
C PHE A 484 13.94 34.32 42.48
N SER A 485 13.67 34.99 41.36
CA SER A 485 13.16 36.37 41.31
C SER A 485 11.78 36.50 41.96
N TYR A 486 10.91 35.49 41.83
CA TYR A 486 9.62 35.44 42.53
C TYR A 486 9.76 35.16 44.02
N GLN A 487 10.76 34.37 44.43
CA GLN A 487 11.07 34.13 45.84
C GLN A 487 11.83 35.32 46.51
N GLY A 488 12.19 36.36 45.75
CA GLY A 488 12.97 37.50 46.23
C GLY A 488 14.47 37.23 46.38
N ASN A 489 14.96 36.08 45.90
CA ASN A 489 16.37 35.74 45.90
C ASN A 489 17.06 36.31 44.65
N TYR A 490 17.23 37.62 44.63
CA TYR A 490 17.68 38.34 43.44
C TYR A 490 19.14 38.04 43.07
N ASP A 491 20.01 37.70 44.02
CA ASP A 491 21.40 37.37 43.73
C ASP A 491 21.51 36.08 42.90
N ASN A 492 20.79 35.04 43.29
CA ASN A 492 20.74 33.79 42.53
C ASN A 492 20.03 33.98 41.17
N ALA A 493 18.95 34.76 41.14
CA ALA A 493 18.27 35.10 39.89
C ALA A 493 19.21 35.80 38.91
N LEU A 494 19.97 36.82 39.36
CA LEU A 494 20.95 37.52 38.55
C LEU A 494 22.08 36.58 38.08
N SER A 495 22.56 35.68 38.93
CA SER A 495 23.57 34.69 38.55
C SER A 495 23.09 33.80 37.40
N ASP A 496 21.87 33.27 37.52
CA ASP A 496 21.30 32.36 36.52
C ASP A 496 20.98 33.06 35.21
N ILE A 497 20.36 34.23 35.23
CA ILE A 497 20.05 34.96 33.99
C ILE A 497 21.31 35.46 33.29
N ASN A 498 22.37 35.80 34.04
CA ASN A 498 23.67 36.11 33.45
C ASN A 498 24.26 34.89 32.74
N LYS A 499 24.13 33.69 33.33
CA LYS A 499 24.58 32.46 32.69
C LYS A 499 23.77 32.13 31.45
N ALA A 500 22.44 32.32 31.48
CA ALA A 500 21.58 32.15 30.31
C ALA A 500 21.99 33.08 29.16
N ILE A 501 22.28 34.37 29.45
CA ILE A 501 22.75 35.34 28.46
C ILE A 501 24.15 35.00 27.92
N GLU A 502 25.03 34.46 28.75
CA GLU A 502 26.35 33.98 28.31
C GLU A 502 26.22 32.83 27.31
N LEU A 503 25.33 31.87 27.59
CA LEU A 503 25.06 30.72 26.72
C LEU A 503 24.34 31.15 25.43
N LYS A 504 23.47 32.15 25.52
CA LYS A 504 22.58 32.56 24.44
C LYS A 504 22.37 34.09 24.41
N SER A 505 23.32 34.81 23.84
CA SER A 505 23.34 36.29 23.87
C SER A 505 22.43 36.97 22.83
N ASP A 506 21.87 36.21 21.89
CA ASP A 506 21.04 36.70 20.79
C ASP A 506 19.53 36.66 21.10
N MET A 507 19.14 36.32 22.33
CA MET A 507 17.74 36.27 22.76
C MET A 507 17.33 37.55 23.49
N GLU A 508 16.36 38.27 22.93
CA GLU A 508 15.85 39.53 23.48
C GLU A 508 15.14 39.38 24.83
N ASP A 509 14.51 38.23 25.08
CA ASP A 509 13.73 37.93 26.29
C ASP A 509 14.59 37.86 27.55
N LEU A 510 15.81 37.32 27.45
CA LEU A 510 16.71 37.16 28.58
C LEU A 510 17.13 38.51 29.17
N TYR A 511 17.32 39.51 28.30
CA TYR A 511 17.62 40.88 28.72
C TYR A 511 16.39 41.54 29.38
N ILE A 512 15.18 41.27 28.90
CA ILE A 512 13.96 41.74 29.58
C ILE A 512 13.82 41.13 30.97
N GLU A 513 14.11 39.84 31.09
CA GLU A 513 14.03 39.13 32.37
C GLU A 513 15.04 39.73 33.38
N ARG A 514 16.30 39.92 32.95
CA ARG A 514 17.33 40.55 33.80
C ARG A 514 16.99 42.00 34.14
N ALA A 515 16.47 42.77 33.19
CA ALA A 515 16.00 44.13 33.45
C ALA A 515 14.86 44.17 34.50
N SER A 516 13.95 43.19 34.44
CA SER A 516 12.86 43.08 35.41
C SER A 516 13.39 42.80 36.82
N ILE A 517 14.44 41.99 36.96
CA ILE A 517 15.13 41.76 38.24
C ILE A 517 15.79 43.05 38.73
N TYR A 518 16.49 43.80 37.87
CA TYR A 518 17.07 45.09 38.24
C TYR A 518 16.03 46.13 38.67
N CYS A 519 14.87 46.16 38.00
CA CYS A 519 13.74 46.99 38.42
C CYS A 519 13.25 46.64 39.83
N LYS A 520 13.14 45.34 40.17
CA LYS A 520 12.77 44.89 41.53
C LYS A 520 13.81 45.29 42.59
N LEU A 521 15.07 45.40 42.20
CA LEU A 521 16.17 45.91 43.05
C LEU A 521 16.26 47.45 43.10
N GLY A 522 15.48 48.16 42.28
CA GLY A 522 15.54 49.62 42.15
C GLY A 522 16.71 50.14 41.30
N ASP A 523 17.48 49.27 40.65
CA ASP A 523 18.59 49.65 39.76
C ASP A 523 18.08 49.92 38.33
N TYR A 524 17.28 50.99 38.21
CA TYR A 524 16.67 51.39 36.94
C TYR A 524 17.68 51.74 35.84
N SER A 525 18.91 52.10 36.22
CA SER A 525 19.97 52.43 35.26
C SER A 525 20.46 51.18 34.54
N LYS A 526 20.71 50.07 35.25
CA LYS A 526 21.06 48.80 34.62
C LYS A 526 19.88 48.19 33.87
N ALA A 527 18.67 48.28 34.42
CA ALA A 527 17.47 47.82 33.72
C ALA A 527 17.32 48.51 32.36
N LEU A 528 17.59 49.83 32.28
CA LEU A 528 17.51 50.58 31.04
C LEU A 528 18.54 50.11 29.98
N ILE A 529 19.75 49.73 30.40
CA ILE A 529 20.78 49.17 29.50
C ILE A 529 20.28 47.87 28.87
N ASP A 530 19.75 46.95 29.68
CA ASP A 530 19.27 45.66 29.21
C ASP A 530 18.06 45.78 28.29
N ILE A 531 17.09 46.66 28.62
CA ILE A 531 15.96 46.90 27.72
C ILE A 531 16.39 47.52 26.40
N ASN A 532 17.39 48.42 26.41
CA ASN A 532 17.94 48.95 25.16
C ASN A 532 18.60 47.85 24.33
N LYS A 533 19.29 46.88 24.96
CA LYS A 533 19.86 45.74 24.26
C LYS A 533 18.79 44.82 23.67
N SER A 534 17.71 44.57 24.40
CA SER A 534 16.54 43.82 23.91
C SER A 534 15.95 44.45 22.65
N ILE A 535 15.77 45.79 22.64
CA ILE A 535 15.27 46.54 21.47
C ILE A 535 16.27 46.55 20.31
N GLU A 536 17.57 46.56 20.59
CA GLU A 536 18.61 46.45 19.56
C GLU A 536 18.54 45.09 18.85
N LEU A 537 18.29 44.01 19.60
CA LEU A 537 18.13 42.66 19.06
C LEU A 537 16.81 42.51 18.28
N ASN A 538 15.71 43.05 18.82
CA ASN A 538 14.39 43.01 18.19
C ASN A 538 13.66 44.37 18.29
N PRO A 539 13.76 45.22 17.25
CA PRO A 539 13.14 46.54 17.23
C PRO A 539 11.60 46.53 17.20
N ASP A 540 10.97 45.40 16.87
CA ASP A 540 9.52 45.26 16.84
C ASP A 540 8.95 44.65 18.12
N TYR A 541 9.79 44.45 19.15
CA TYR A 541 9.37 43.79 20.37
C TYR A 541 8.59 44.72 21.31
N ALA A 542 7.26 44.69 21.20
CA ALA A 542 6.34 45.59 21.90
C ALA A 542 6.53 45.60 23.44
N MET A 543 6.83 44.45 24.04
CA MET A 543 7.05 44.32 25.49
C MET A 543 8.27 45.10 25.96
N ALA A 544 9.34 45.15 25.18
CA ALA A 544 10.55 45.87 25.53
C ALA A 544 10.29 47.38 25.67
N TYR A 545 9.51 47.97 24.73
CA TYR A 545 9.10 49.37 24.82
C TYR A 545 8.21 49.64 26.02
N ASN A 546 7.25 48.76 26.34
CA ASN A 546 6.43 48.90 27.54
C ASN A 546 7.28 48.90 28.81
N ASN A 547 8.25 47.99 28.91
CA ASN A 547 9.15 47.91 30.07
C ASN A 547 10.09 49.11 30.15
N ARG A 548 10.58 49.64 29.01
CA ARG A 548 11.38 50.87 28.98
C ARG A 548 10.59 52.10 29.41
N SER A 549 9.33 52.18 28.99
CA SER A 549 8.40 53.23 29.42
C SER A 549 8.25 53.27 30.94
N TYR A 550 8.04 52.10 31.55
CA TYR A 550 7.99 51.96 33.01
C TYR A 550 9.28 52.45 33.66
N ILE A 551 10.44 52.03 33.16
CA ILE A 551 11.76 52.43 33.70
C ILE A 551 11.97 53.95 33.60
N TYR A 552 11.65 54.58 32.46
CA TYR A 552 11.76 56.03 32.32
C TYR A 552 10.83 56.80 33.27
N SER A 553 9.63 56.28 33.53
CA SER A 553 8.72 56.86 34.52
C SER A 553 9.31 56.83 35.93
N GLN A 554 9.97 55.72 36.32
CA GLN A 554 10.66 55.62 37.60
C GLN A 554 11.87 56.55 37.70
N LEU A 555 12.54 56.83 36.58
CA LEU A 555 13.66 57.78 36.49
C LEU A 555 13.21 59.25 36.37
N GLY A 556 11.90 59.52 36.25
CA GLY A 556 11.35 60.88 36.10
C GLY A 556 11.39 61.47 34.69
N ASP A 557 11.80 60.69 33.67
CA ASP A 557 11.80 61.11 32.25
C ASP A 557 10.44 60.80 31.62
N TYR A 558 9.41 61.54 32.04
CA TYR A 558 8.02 61.30 31.59
C TYR A 558 7.83 61.50 30.09
N PHE A 559 8.68 62.31 29.45
CA PHE A 559 8.61 62.53 28.01
C PHE A 559 8.98 61.27 27.24
N LYS A 560 10.13 60.65 27.56
CA LYS A 560 10.52 59.38 26.92
C LYS A 560 9.62 58.22 27.32
N ALA A 561 9.15 58.21 28.57
CA ALA A 561 8.18 57.22 29.02
C ALA A 561 6.92 57.21 28.14
N ASN A 562 6.38 58.39 27.83
CA ASN A 562 5.20 58.51 26.97
C ASN A 562 5.48 58.11 25.51
N GLN A 563 6.67 58.41 24.98
CA GLN A 563 7.06 57.99 23.63
C GLN A 563 7.10 56.46 23.50
N ASP A 564 7.74 55.77 24.44
CA ASP A 564 7.83 54.32 24.44
C ASP A 564 6.48 53.64 24.67
N PHE A 565 5.61 54.24 25.49
CA PHE A 565 4.25 53.76 25.68
C PHE A 565 3.44 53.79 24.37
N ILE A 566 3.53 54.90 23.62
CA ILE A 566 2.88 55.02 22.31
C ILE A 566 3.45 53.96 21.35
N LYS A 567 4.76 53.78 21.31
CA LYS A 567 5.41 52.80 20.44
C LYS A 567 5.00 51.36 20.78
N ALA A 568 4.92 51.01 22.07
CA ALA A 568 4.43 49.69 22.50
C ALA A 568 2.99 49.44 22.03
N LYS A 569 2.13 50.47 22.06
CA LYS A 569 0.76 50.39 21.55
C LYS A 569 0.70 50.21 20.04
N GLU A 570 1.53 50.94 19.28
CA GLU A 570 1.63 50.78 17.82
C GLU A 570 2.05 49.35 17.43
N LEU A 571 2.95 48.77 18.21
CA LEU A 571 3.41 47.38 18.05
C LEU A 571 2.42 46.34 18.61
N GLY A 572 1.24 46.77 19.06
CA GLY A 572 0.15 45.87 19.45
C GLY A 572 0.24 45.28 20.85
N PHE A 573 1.01 45.88 21.77
CA PHE A 573 1.08 45.43 23.16
C PHE A 573 -0.29 45.50 23.87
N TYR A 574 -1.06 46.54 23.58
CA TYR A 574 -2.43 46.70 24.05
C TYR A 574 -3.38 46.42 22.88
N LYS A 575 -4.12 45.31 22.96
CA LYS A 575 -5.20 44.97 22.01
C LYS A 575 -6.54 45.59 22.43
#